data_AF-Q0RQW6-F1
#
_entry.id   AF-Q0RQW6-F1
#
_cell.length_a   1.000
_cell.length_b   1.000
_cell.length_c   1.000
_cell.angle_alpha   90.00
_cell.angle_beta   90.00
_cell.angle_gamma   90.00
#
_symmetry.space_group_name_H-M   'P 1'
#
loop_
_entity.id
_entity.type
_entity.pdbx_description
1 polymer ?
#
loop_
_entity_poly.entity_id
_entity_poly.type
_entity_poly.pdbx_seq_one_letter_code
_entity_poly.pdbx_strand_id
1 'polypeptide(L)'
;MVPGIVPVTAVIGRTADTAVVLAGLAACADGVAVSVDVVLRRGNPGAAKLSPNRGWLHGAPVRVPLRVRFADGTEATGPDTPVALPPGFGPAAIGPPPAATLSFGGSSSVPGRTRLRYWLRPLPPAGPVTFTTSLAARDLAESTLTVDGALIRSAVKRAIELWPADPAVDADPGQA
;
A
#
# COMPACT_ATOMS: atom_id res chain seq x y z
N MET A 1 -17.91 -2.58 -8.31
CA MET A 1 -17.05 -3.67 -8.83
C MET A 1 -16.49 -4.50 -7.68
N VAL A 2 -16.39 -5.82 -7.83
CA VAL A 2 -15.59 -6.71 -6.96
C VAL A 2 -14.22 -6.91 -7.61
N PRO A 3 -13.11 -6.53 -6.95
CA PRO A 3 -11.77 -6.74 -7.50
C PRO A 3 -11.40 -8.22 -7.50
N GLY A 4 -10.65 -8.67 -8.51
CA GLY A 4 -10.15 -10.03 -8.55
C GLY A 4 -8.98 -10.23 -7.59
N ILE A 5 -8.92 -11.40 -6.95
CA ILE A 5 -7.91 -11.70 -5.93
C ILE A 5 -6.63 -12.25 -6.58
N VAL A 6 -5.49 -11.70 -6.19
CA VAL A 6 -4.18 -12.27 -6.49
C VAL A 6 -3.83 -13.24 -5.37
N PRO A 7 -3.59 -14.53 -5.65
CA PRO A 7 -3.30 -15.53 -4.63
C PRO A 7 -1.84 -15.41 -4.16
N VAL A 8 -1.52 -14.30 -3.49
CA VAL A 8 -0.20 -14.05 -2.91
C VAL A 8 -0.32 -13.74 -1.42
N THR A 9 0.44 -14.47 -0.62
CA THR A 9 0.64 -14.17 0.80
C THR A 9 2.10 -14.47 1.10
N ALA A 10 2.86 -13.45 1.48
CA ALA A 10 4.30 -13.59 1.67
C ALA A 10 4.82 -12.60 2.72
N VAL A 11 5.87 -12.99 3.43
CA VAL A 11 6.56 -12.11 4.36
C VAL A 11 7.44 -11.17 3.55
N ILE A 12 7.27 -9.86 3.75
CA ILE A 12 8.14 -8.84 3.15
C ILE A 12 9.43 -8.73 3.97
N GLY A 13 9.30 -8.71 5.31
CA GLY A 13 10.41 -8.66 6.24
C GLY A 13 10.02 -9.10 7.64
N ARG A 14 10.99 -9.58 8.44
CA ARG A 14 10.76 -9.99 9.82
C ARG A 14 11.98 -9.77 10.71
N THR A 15 11.72 -9.53 11.98
CA THR A 15 12.67 -9.54 13.10
C THR A 15 12.32 -10.68 14.07
N ALA A 16 12.91 -10.70 15.25
CA ALA A 16 12.63 -11.70 16.29
C ALA A 16 11.19 -11.64 16.85
N ASP A 17 10.54 -10.49 16.69
CA ASP A 17 9.34 -10.09 17.41
C ASP A 17 8.34 -9.25 16.58
N THR A 18 8.71 -8.80 15.38
CA THR A 18 7.81 -8.13 14.43
C THR A 18 7.95 -8.72 13.02
N ALA A 19 6.84 -8.93 12.31
CA ALA A 19 6.84 -9.33 10.90
C ALA A 19 5.90 -8.44 10.09
N VAL A 20 6.33 -8.07 8.88
CA VAL A 20 5.52 -7.35 7.90
C VAL A 20 5.19 -8.31 6.76
N VAL A 21 3.91 -8.53 6.53
CA VAL A 21 3.40 -9.54 5.62
C VAL A 21 2.56 -8.86 4.55
N LEU A 22 2.83 -9.17 3.28
CA LEU A 22 1.87 -8.93 2.21
C LEU A 22 0.71 -9.91 2.39
N ALA A 23 -0.37 -9.43 2.99
CA ALA A 23 -1.52 -10.24 3.39
C ALA A 23 -2.49 -10.51 2.22
N GLY A 24 -2.42 -9.68 1.18
CA GLY A 24 -3.16 -9.94 -0.05
C GLY A 24 -3.14 -8.76 -1.01
N LEU A 25 -3.41 -9.07 -2.27
CA LEU A 25 -3.65 -8.08 -3.33
C LEU A 25 -5.02 -8.34 -3.96
N ALA A 26 -5.77 -7.28 -4.22
CA ALA A 26 -6.98 -7.34 -5.01
C ALA A 26 -6.89 -6.31 -6.13
N ALA A 27 -7.04 -6.74 -7.38
CA ALA A 27 -6.81 -5.91 -8.55
C ALA A 27 -8.12 -5.58 -9.28
N CYS A 28 -8.23 -4.35 -9.73
CA CYS A 28 -9.28 -3.84 -10.60
C CYS A 28 -8.66 -3.10 -11.79
N ALA A 29 -9.48 -2.63 -12.73
CA ALA A 29 -9.02 -1.87 -13.89
C ALA A 29 -8.25 -0.60 -13.47
N ASP A 30 -8.70 0.05 -12.39
CA ASP A 30 -8.18 1.35 -11.94
C ASP A 30 -6.96 1.24 -11.02
N GLY A 31 -6.59 0.05 -10.57
CA GLY A 31 -5.49 -0.12 -9.63
C GLY A 31 -5.51 -1.42 -8.82
N VAL A 32 -4.78 -1.41 -7.71
CA VAL A 32 -4.61 -2.57 -6.84
C VAL A 32 -4.77 -2.16 -5.38
N ALA A 33 -5.70 -2.82 -4.68
CA ALA A 33 -5.74 -2.80 -3.23
C ALA A 33 -4.63 -3.69 -2.67
N VAL A 34 -3.72 -3.10 -1.91
CA VAL A 34 -2.62 -3.77 -1.23
C VAL A 34 -2.97 -3.89 0.26
N SER A 35 -3.05 -5.11 0.77
CA SER A 35 -3.19 -5.38 2.20
C SER A 35 -1.86 -5.79 2.79
N VAL A 36 -1.40 -5.07 3.81
CA VAL A 36 -0.18 -5.39 4.56
C VAL A 36 -0.55 -5.62 6.01
N ASP A 37 -0.03 -6.67 6.61
CA ASP A 37 -0.19 -6.93 8.03
C ASP A 37 1.13 -6.76 8.76
N VAL A 38 1.09 -6.06 9.87
CA VAL A 38 2.15 -6.04 10.87
C VAL A 38 1.75 -7.00 11.98
N VAL A 39 2.50 -8.08 12.14
CA VAL A 39 2.26 -9.12 13.13
C VAL A 39 3.32 -9.04 14.22
N LEU A 40 2.88 -9.09 15.49
CA LEU A 40 3.77 -9.06 16.65
C LEU A 40 3.80 -10.43 17.32
N ARG A 41 4.96 -10.82 17.82
CA ARG A 41 5.09 -12.05 18.62
C ARG A 41 4.41 -11.85 19.99
N ARG A 42 3.57 -12.81 20.40
CA ARG A 42 2.92 -12.81 21.72
C ARG A 42 3.97 -12.72 22.85
N GLY A 43 3.76 -11.82 23.80
CA GLY A 43 4.62 -11.63 24.98
C GLY A 43 5.53 -10.39 24.93
N ASN A 44 5.70 -9.75 23.76
CA ASN A 44 6.41 -8.47 23.64
C ASN A 44 5.52 -7.42 22.98
N PRO A 45 4.47 -6.91 23.66
CA PRO A 45 3.78 -5.71 23.21
C PRO A 45 4.73 -4.55 23.48
N GLY A 46 5.76 -4.38 22.63
CA GLY A 46 6.78 -3.34 22.82
C GLY A 46 6.12 -2.05 23.26
N ALA A 47 6.65 -1.43 24.32
CA ALA A 47 6.02 -0.37 25.11
C ALA A 47 5.75 0.89 24.27
N ALA A 48 4.80 0.84 23.34
CA ALA A 48 4.38 1.95 22.53
C ALA A 48 3.18 2.59 23.22
N LYS A 49 3.46 3.62 24.03
CA LYS A 49 2.44 4.57 24.47
C LYS A 49 1.64 5.03 23.25
N LEU A 50 0.32 4.99 23.37
CA LEU A 50 -0.63 5.59 22.43
C LEU A 50 -0.22 7.06 22.22
N SER A 51 0.32 7.39 21.05
CA SER A 51 0.60 8.79 20.69
C SER A 51 -0.62 9.38 19.97
N PRO A 52 -1.09 10.57 20.37
CA PRO A 52 -2.35 11.14 19.91
C PRO A 52 -2.35 11.65 18.45
N ASN A 53 -1.21 11.62 17.72
CA ASN A 53 -1.14 12.21 16.37
C ASN A 53 -0.36 11.42 15.31
N ARG A 54 0.20 10.24 15.61
CA ARG A 54 0.86 9.33 14.65
C ARG A 54 0.77 7.88 15.16
N GLY A 55 -0.47 7.41 15.28
CA GLY A 55 -0.85 6.36 16.22
C GLY A 55 -0.08 5.05 16.08
N TRP A 56 0.15 4.42 17.22
CA TRP A 56 0.36 2.99 17.36
C TRP A 56 -0.93 2.43 17.96
N LEU A 57 -1.57 1.45 17.31
CA LEU A 57 -2.74 0.78 17.87
C LEU A 57 -2.33 -0.63 18.28
N HIS A 58 -2.63 -1.01 19.52
CA HIS A 58 -2.25 -2.31 20.10
C HIS A 58 -0.76 -2.66 19.94
N GLY A 59 0.11 -1.64 20.01
CA GLY A 59 1.55 -1.82 19.87
C GLY A 59 2.03 -2.07 18.44
N ALA A 60 1.20 -1.91 17.41
CA ALA A 60 1.65 -1.97 16.02
C ALA A 60 1.40 -0.62 15.32
N PRO A 61 2.27 -0.25 14.37
CA PRO A 61 2.16 1.06 13.72
C PRO A 61 0.88 1.12 12.89
N VAL A 62 0.16 2.22 12.99
CA VAL A 62 -1.12 2.45 12.26
C VAL A 62 -0.86 2.78 10.78
N ARG A 63 0.43 2.88 10.40
CA ARG A 63 0.98 3.13 9.06
C ARG A 63 2.40 2.56 8.97
N VAL A 64 2.75 1.93 7.85
CA VAL A 64 4.11 1.44 7.55
C VAL A 64 4.60 2.10 6.26
N PRO A 65 5.87 2.57 6.18
CA PRO A 65 6.42 3.06 4.92
C PRO A 65 6.49 1.88 3.95
N LEU A 66 5.82 2.03 2.82
CA LEU A 66 5.73 1.05 1.76
C LEU A 66 6.08 1.75 0.45
N ARG A 67 7.08 1.19 -0.24
CA ARG A 67 7.45 1.55 -1.59
C ARG A 67 7.11 0.40 -2.52
N VAL A 68 6.60 0.73 -3.70
CA VAL A 68 6.28 -0.25 -4.74
C VAL A 68 6.95 0.17 -6.03
N ARG A 69 7.84 -0.66 -6.55
CA ARG A 69 8.53 -0.42 -7.81
C ARG A 69 8.04 -1.39 -8.89
N PHE A 70 7.71 -0.84 -10.05
CA PHE A 70 7.24 -1.57 -11.22
C PHE A 70 8.39 -1.95 -12.14
N ALA A 71 8.10 -2.83 -13.10
CA ALA A 71 9.07 -3.32 -14.08
C ALA A 71 9.60 -2.24 -15.03
N ASP A 72 8.78 -1.22 -15.30
CA ASP A 72 9.12 -0.04 -16.12
C ASP A 72 10.00 0.99 -15.37
N GLY A 73 10.34 0.71 -14.10
CA GLY A 73 11.08 1.63 -13.24
C GLY A 73 10.22 2.64 -12.50
N THR A 74 8.89 2.66 -12.75
CA THR A 74 7.97 3.53 -12.01
C THR A 74 7.92 3.12 -10.53
N GLU A 75 8.05 4.10 -9.63
CA GLU A 75 7.97 3.87 -8.19
C GLU A 75 6.77 4.62 -7.58
N ALA A 76 5.96 3.89 -6.82
CA ALA A 76 4.88 4.42 -6.02
C ALA A 76 5.29 4.41 -4.55
N THR A 77 5.24 5.57 -3.93
CA THR A 77 5.71 5.77 -2.56
C THR A 77 4.52 6.14 -1.68
N GLY A 78 4.32 5.39 -0.59
CA GLY A 78 3.24 5.68 0.36
C GLY A 78 3.49 7.00 1.11
N PRO A 79 2.42 7.67 1.61
CA PRO A 79 2.48 9.00 2.22
C PRO A 79 3.39 9.12 3.46
N ASP A 80 3.80 8.00 4.05
CA ASP A 80 4.68 7.98 5.23
C ASP A 80 6.12 7.57 4.92
N THR A 81 6.44 7.33 3.65
CA THR A 81 7.84 7.23 3.25
C THR A 81 8.38 8.65 3.26
N PRO A 82 9.49 8.94 3.95
CA PRO A 82 10.15 10.23 3.79
C PRO A 82 10.52 10.35 2.31
N VAL A 83 9.78 11.18 1.57
CA VAL A 83 10.26 11.67 0.29
C VAL A 83 11.53 12.43 0.67
N ALA A 84 12.69 11.92 0.26
CA ALA A 84 13.92 12.71 0.29
C ALA A 84 13.69 13.87 -0.68
N LEU A 85 13.08 14.93 -0.19
CA LEU A 85 12.98 16.19 -0.90
C LEU A 85 14.43 16.63 -1.13
N PRO A 86 14.85 16.87 -2.39
CA PRO A 86 16.15 17.50 -2.64
C PRO A 86 16.25 18.77 -1.78
N PRO A 87 17.43 19.08 -1.20
CA PRO A 87 17.57 20.29 -0.38
C PRO A 87 17.19 21.51 -1.22
N GLY A 88 16.07 22.17 -0.86
CA GLY A 88 15.54 23.35 -1.56
C GLY A 88 14.01 23.39 -1.79
N PHE A 89 13.28 22.29 -1.57
CA PHE A 89 11.83 22.25 -1.85
C PHE A 89 10.97 22.60 -0.61
N GLY A 90 10.53 23.86 -0.53
CA GLY A 90 9.45 24.32 0.36
C GLY A 90 8.05 23.87 -0.10
N PRO A 91 6.97 24.22 0.62
CA PRO A 91 5.59 23.72 0.43
C PRO A 91 4.88 24.12 -0.90
N ALA A 92 5.63 24.48 -1.94
CA ALA A 92 5.12 24.89 -3.25
C ALA A 92 5.71 24.07 -4.41
N ALA A 93 6.12 22.82 -4.16
CA ALA A 93 6.60 21.90 -5.18
C ALA A 93 5.43 21.20 -5.89
N ILE A 94 4.66 21.92 -6.72
CA ILE A 94 3.76 21.27 -7.69
C ILE A 94 4.65 20.76 -8.83
N GLY A 95 5.34 19.66 -8.56
CA GLY A 95 5.91 18.83 -9.62
C GLY A 95 4.80 18.14 -10.41
N PRO A 96 5.10 17.58 -11.58
CA PRO A 96 4.15 16.73 -12.30
C PRO A 96 3.62 15.63 -11.35
N PRO A 97 2.32 15.27 -11.43
CA PRO A 97 1.77 14.23 -10.58
C PRO A 97 2.61 12.95 -10.75
N PRO A 98 2.93 12.25 -9.66
CA PRO A 98 3.78 11.07 -9.74
C PRO A 98 3.11 10.03 -10.64
N ALA A 99 3.90 9.41 -11.53
CA ALA A 99 3.43 8.42 -12.49
C ALA A 99 2.74 7.21 -11.81
N ALA A 100 3.04 6.96 -10.54
CA ALA A 100 2.28 6.08 -9.67
C ALA A 100 2.09 6.65 -8.26
N THR A 101 0.95 6.35 -7.66
CA THR A 101 0.53 6.78 -6.33
C THR A 101 0.19 5.57 -5.48
N LEU A 102 0.57 5.62 -4.20
CA LEU A 102 0.18 4.65 -3.20
C LEU A 102 -0.58 5.37 -2.08
N SER A 103 -1.90 5.38 -2.15
CA SER A 103 -2.75 6.08 -1.19
C SER A 103 -3.07 5.19 0.01
N PHE A 104 -3.05 5.75 1.22
CA PHE A 104 -3.46 5.02 2.41
C PHE A 104 -4.99 4.93 2.50
N GLY A 105 -5.52 3.70 2.53
CA GLY A 105 -6.95 3.40 2.58
C GLY A 105 -7.47 3.05 3.98
N GLY A 106 -6.63 3.16 5.01
CA GLY A 106 -7.00 2.92 6.40
C GLY A 106 -6.28 1.74 7.04
N SER A 107 -6.60 1.52 8.31
CA SER A 107 -6.06 0.41 9.09
C SER A 107 -7.11 -0.18 10.01
N SER A 108 -6.89 -1.42 10.42
CA SER A 108 -7.65 -2.12 11.45
C SER A 108 -6.66 -2.88 12.32
N SER A 109 -6.84 -2.89 13.62
CA SER A 109 -5.88 -3.49 14.54
C SER A 109 -6.59 -4.31 15.60
N VAL A 110 -5.95 -5.42 15.95
CA VAL A 110 -6.29 -6.32 17.04
C VAL A 110 -5.02 -6.59 17.85
N PRO A 111 -5.10 -7.06 19.10
CA PRO A 111 -3.92 -7.39 19.88
C PRO A 111 -2.95 -8.31 19.12
N GLY A 112 -1.73 -7.80 18.86
CA GLY A 112 -0.67 -8.51 18.15
C GLY A 112 -0.76 -8.49 16.62
N ARG A 113 -1.73 -7.81 16.00
CA ARG A 113 -1.81 -7.67 14.54
C ARG A 113 -2.49 -6.38 14.11
N THR A 114 -1.83 -5.61 13.24
CA THR A 114 -2.43 -4.47 12.54
C THR A 114 -2.45 -4.72 11.05
N ARG A 115 -3.63 -4.61 10.45
CA ARG A 115 -3.85 -4.65 9.01
C ARG A 115 -3.91 -3.23 8.47
N LEU A 116 -3.12 -2.98 7.43
CA LEU A 116 -3.00 -1.72 6.70
C LEU A 116 -3.49 -1.95 5.29
N ARG A 117 -4.24 -0.99 4.75
CA ARG A 117 -4.74 -1.02 3.38
C ARG A 117 -4.17 0.15 2.62
N TYR A 118 -3.65 -0.12 1.44
CA TYR A 118 -3.17 0.87 0.51
C TYR A 118 -3.85 0.66 -0.83
N TRP A 119 -3.96 1.74 -1.59
CA TRP A 119 -4.48 1.74 -2.94
C TRP A 119 -3.38 2.20 -3.90
N LEU A 120 -2.92 1.29 -4.74
CA LEU A 120 -1.88 1.52 -5.73
C LEU A 120 -2.52 1.88 -7.07
N ARG A 121 -2.11 3.01 -7.65
CA ARG A 121 -2.49 3.43 -9.01
C ARG A 121 -1.27 3.94 -9.77
N PRO A 122 -1.20 3.79 -11.10
CA PRO A 122 -2.10 2.99 -11.93
C PRO A 122 -1.87 1.48 -11.70
N LEU A 123 -2.62 0.65 -12.42
CA LEU A 123 -2.37 -0.80 -12.46
C LEU A 123 -0.94 -1.05 -12.96
N PRO A 124 -0.11 -1.85 -12.26
CA PRO A 124 1.26 -2.10 -12.67
C PRO A 124 1.33 -2.81 -14.04
N PRO A 125 2.39 -2.54 -14.84
CA PRO A 125 2.63 -3.24 -16.09
C PRO A 125 2.89 -4.74 -15.87
N ALA A 126 2.85 -5.52 -16.94
CA ALA A 126 3.28 -6.91 -16.90
C ALA A 126 4.79 -6.96 -16.60
N GLY A 127 5.18 -7.64 -15.52
CA GLY A 127 6.56 -7.72 -15.07
C GLY A 127 6.67 -7.71 -13.54
N PRO A 128 7.90 -7.78 -12.98
CA PRO A 128 8.10 -7.83 -11.55
C PRO A 128 7.59 -6.56 -10.85
N VAL A 129 6.81 -6.74 -9.79
CA VAL A 129 6.35 -5.68 -8.88
C VAL A 129 7.02 -5.90 -7.53
N THR A 130 7.82 -4.94 -7.12
CA THR A 130 8.69 -5.07 -5.94
C THR A 130 8.19 -4.20 -4.81
N PHE A 131 7.80 -4.83 -3.71
CA PHE A 131 7.35 -4.19 -2.47
C PHE A 131 8.52 -4.07 -1.51
N THR A 132 8.80 -2.86 -1.06
CA THR A 132 9.90 -2.57 -0.15
C THR A 132 9.38 -1.85 1.08
N THR A 133 9.81 -2.29 2.25
CA THR A 133 9.42 -1.70 3.52
C THR A 133 10.58 -1.69 4.50
N SER A 134 10.60 -0.70 5.38
CA SER A 134 11.53 -0.64 6.52
C SER A 134 10.75 -0.19 7.75
N LEU A 135 11.09 -0.73 8.91
CA LEU A 135 10.46 -0.31 10.17
C LEU A 135 11.56 -0.20 11.22
N ALA A 136 12.33 0.88 11.12
CA ALA A 136 13.44 1.17 12.02
C ALA A 136 13.01 1.22 13.50
N ALA A 137 11.77 1.66 13.77
CA ALA A 137 11.20 1.65 15.13
C ALA A 137 11.03 0.24 15.74
N ARG A 138 11.24 -0.82 14.96
CA ARG A 138 11.19 -2.24 15.36
C ARG A 138 12.39 -3.03 14.86
N ASP A 139 13.50 -2.35 14.60
CA ASP A 139 14.75 -2.95 14.11
C ASP A 139 14.59 -3.75 12.81
N LEU A 140 13.53 -3.48 12.05
CA LEU A 140 13.33 -4.09 10.75
C LEU A 140 14.08 -3.25 9.72
N ALA A 141 15.24 -3.78 9.29
CA ALA A 141 15.98 -3.26 8.16
C ALA A 141 15.12 -3.28 6.88
N GLU A 142 15.55 -2.51 5.89
CA GLU A 142 14.91 -2.48 4.58
C GLU A 142 14.81 -3.90 4.01
N SER A 143 13.57 -4.32 3.75
CA SER A 143 13.23 -5.66 3.29
C SER A 143 12.35 -5.56 2.06
N THR A 144 12.52 -6.52 1.15
CA THR A 144 11.95 -6.47 -0.18
C THR A 144 11.29 -7.78 -0.57
N LEU A 145 10.15 -7.70 -1.26
CA LEU A 145 9.40 -8.83 -1.80
C LEU A 145 9.01 -8.52 -3.26
N THR A 146 9.33 -9.41 -4.18
CA THR A 146 8.91 -9.30 -5.58
C THR A 146 7.76 -10.24 -5.89
N VAL A 147 6.72 -9.71 -6.53
CA VAL A 147 5.54 -10.44 -7.00
C VAL A 147 5.47 -10.31 -8.52
N ASP A 148 5.05 -11.38 -9.21
CA ASP A 148 4.82 -11.33 -10.64
C ASP A 148 3.57 -10.49 -10.97
N GLY A 149 3.76 -9.36 -11.65
CA GLY A 149 2.69 -8.48 -12.12
C GLY A 149 1.74 -9.16 -13.11
N ALA A 150 2.14 -10.25 -13.79
CA ALA A 150 1.23 -11.04 -14.60
C ALA A 150 0.10 -11.67 -13.76
N LEU A 151 0.36 -12.02 -12.50
CA LEU A 151 -0.66 -12.51 -11.56
C LEU A 151 -1.66 -11.40 -11.20
N ILE A 152 -1.17 -10.17 -11.04
CA ILE A 152 -2.00 -8.99 -10.76
C ILE A 152 -2.90 -8.70 -11.95
N ARG A 153 -2.35 -8.65 -13.18
CA ARG A 153 -3.15 -8.41 -14.39
C ARG A 153 -4.13 -9.54 -14.68
N SER A 154 -3.76 -10.79 -14.37
CA SER A 154 -4.67 -11.94 -14.48
C SER A 154 -5.78 -11.89 -13.44
N ALA A 155 -5.56 -11.26 -12.29
CA ALA A 155 -6.62 -11.02 -11.31
C ALA A 155 -7.62 -9.96 -11.79
N VAL A 156 -7.19 -8.91 -12.51
CA VAL A 156 -8.13 -7.93 -13.10
C VAL A 156 -9.14 -8.60 -14.02
N LYS A 157 -8.73 -9.60 -14.81
CA LYS A 157 -9.64 -10.39 -15.68
C LYS A 157 -10.70 -11.18 -14.91
N ARG A 158 -10.49 -11.40 -13.61
CA ARG A 158 -11.42 -12.09 -12.70
C ARG A 158 -12.22 -11.11 -11.85
N ALA A 159 -12.07 -9.80 -12.06
CA ALA A 159 -12.88 -8.79 -11.40
C ALA A 159 -14.33 -8.87 -11.93
N ILE A 160 -15.28 -8.72 -11.02
CA ILE A 160 -16.71 -8.78 -11.34
C ILE A 160 -17.25 -7.36 -11.35
N GLU A 161 -17.69 -6.91 -12.52
CA GLU A 161 -18.46 -5.68 -12.63
C GLU A 161 -19.83 -5.91 -11.99
N LEU A 162 -20.14 -5.16 -10.94
CA LEU A 162 -21.39 -5.30 -10.18
C LEU A 162 -22.50 -4.43 -10.77
N TRP A 163 -22.13 -3.29 -11.33
CA TRP A 163 -23.00 -2.34 -12.01
C TRP A 163 -22.26 -1.86 -13.24
N PRO A 164 -22.92 -1.75 -14.40
CA PRO A 164 -22.33 -1.12 -15.57
C PRO A 164 -21.88 0.30 -15.20
N ALA A 165 -20.71 0.71 -15.71
CA ALA A 165 -20.27 2.09 -15.58
C ALA A 165 -21.37 3.04 -16.07
N ASP A 166 -21.78 3.98 -15.23
CA ASP A 166 -22.77 4.98 -15.58
C ASP A 166 -22.22 5.78 -16.77
N PRO A 167 -22.89 5.81 -17.95
CA PRO A 167 -22.42 6.64 -19.04
C PRO A 167 -22.60 8.11 -18.63
N ALA A 168 -21.50 8.71 -18.19
CA ALA A 168 -21.34 10.15 -17.93
C ALA A 168 -22.11 10.74 -16.73
N VAL A 169 -21.39 10.90 -15.61
CA VAL A 169 -21.42 12.20 -14.92
C VAL A 169 -20.46 13.11 -15.68
N ASP A 170 -20.87 13.54 -16.87
CA ASP A 170 -20.28 14.66 -17.63
C ASP A 170 -21.24 15.00 -18.78
N ALA A 171 -22.37 15.60 -18.40
CA ALA A 171 -23.07 16.60 -19.18
C ALA A 171 -23.99 17.34 -18.20
N ASP A 172 -23.51 18.47 -17.68
CA ASP A 172 -24.42 19.60 -17.43
C ASP A 172 -24.41 20.47 -18.70
N PRO A 173 -25.32 20.28 -19.67
CA PRO A 173 -25.59 21.28 -20.67
C PRO A 173 -26.73 22.14 -20.13
N GLY A 174 -26.42 23.10 -19.25
CA GLY A 174 -27.49 23.72 -18.46
C GLY A 174 -27.22 25.10 -17.85
N GLN A 175 -26.27 25.89 -18.35
CA GLN A 175 -26.28 27.34 -18.12
C GLN A 175 -26.06 28.11 -19.42
N ALA A 176 -27.18 28.52 -20.03
CA ALA A 176 -27.29 29.64 -20.96
C ALA A 176 -28.50 30.49 -20.56
#